data_AF-A0A9X3CLA1-F1
#
_entry.id   AF-A0A9X3CLA1-F1
#
_cell.length_a   1.000
_cell.length_b   1.000
_cell.length_c   1.000
_cell.angle_alpha   90.00
_cell.angle_beta   90.00
_cell.angle_gamma   90.00
#
_symmetry.space_group_name_H-M   'P 1'
#
loop_
_entity.id
_entity.type
_entity.pdbx_description
1 polymer ?
#
loop_
_entity_poly.entity_id
_entity_poly.type
_entity_poly.pdbx_seq_one_letter_code
_entity_poly.pdbx_strand_id
1 'polypeptide(L)'
;MKLRILSSLLLFVFVVIGLFVFPHQRPSEPASTRYSKISLNGLFVSPWQGPWSCIYDQKTKLLWEKKTDDEGVHHANWTYSWLINSNPFESDLKSTQMPKGTTKIQGASNKGDCHLVGQQCDTQDLVDATNNEQLCGATRWRLPTYHELNSIRTSRHRIGTATIDTDFFPFILSGDYWSATKEPKLDAIYSRHGKGARSVNFFNNNDLRLPYQNAAFVILVSDDTSHLTITY
;
A
#
# COMPACT_ATOMS: atom_id res chain seq x y z
N MET A 1 11.26 40.86 -46.40
CA MET A 1 11.09 39.44 -46.00
C MET A 1 12.30 38.90 -45.21
N LYS A 2 13.55 39.08 -45.69
CA LYS A 2 14.77 38.55 -45.04
C LYS A 2 15.04 39.05 -43.61
N LEU A 3 14.76 40.32 -43.29
CA LEU A 3 15.03 40.90 -41.96
C LEU A 3 14.10 40.36 -40.85
N ARG A 4 12.84 40.01 -41.19
CA ARG A 4 11.89 39.43 -40.24
C ARG A 4 12.27 37.99 -39.88
N ILE A 5 12.73 37.22 -40.85
CA ILE A 5 13.19 35.83 -40.66
C ILE A 5 14.44 35.80 -39.77
N LEU A 6 15.39 36.72 -39.99
CA LEU A 6 16.61 36.82 -39.19
C LEU A 6 16.30 37.17 -37.72
N SER A 7 15.37 38.10 -37.49
CA SER A 7 14.94 38.50 -36.14
C SER A 7 14.26 37.34 -35.40
N SER A 8 13.39 36.57 -36.07
CA SER A 8 12.76 35.39 -35.48
C SER A 8 13.75 34.28 -35.14
N LEU A 9 14.77 34.05 -36.00
CA LEU A 9 15.84 33.08 -35.73
C LEU A 9 16.68 33.49 -34.52
N LEU A 10 17.05 34.76 -34.42
CA LEU A 10 17.81 35.30 -33.28
C LEU A 10 17.02 35.17 -31.97
N LEU A 11 15.71 35.47 -31.99
CA LEU A 11 14.86 35.32 -30.82
C LEU A 11 14.73 33.86 -30.38
N PHE A 12 14.58 32.94 -31.35
CA PHE A 12 14.51 31.51 -31.07
C PHE A 12 15.81 30.98 -30.46
N VAL A 13 16.97 31.37 -31.01
CA VAL A 13 18.28 31.02 -30.46
C VAL A 13 18.45 31.57 -29.05
N PHE A 14 18.02 32.81 -28.78
CA PHE A 14 18.07 33.40 -27.44
C PHE A 14 17.19 32.65 -26.43
N VAL A 15 15.99 32.22 -26.83
CA VAL A 15 15.09 31.42 -25.99
C VAL A 15 15.69 30.05 -25.70
N VAL A 16 16.23 29.39 -26.72
CA VAL A 16 16.88 28.08 -26.56
C VAL A 16 18.11 28.18 -25.66
N ILE A 17 18.98 29.18 -25.87
CA ILE A 17 20.12 29.44 -24.98
C ILE A 17 19.64 29.73 -23.56
N GLY A 18 18.58 30.53 -23.38
CA GLY A 18 17.96 30.76 -22.08
C GLY A 18 17.56 29.45 -21.38
N LEU A 19 16.90 28.54 -22.11
CA LEU A 19 16.49 27.24 -21.58
C LEU A 19 17.68 26.32 -21.19
N PHE A 20 18.84 26.48 -21.82
CA PHE A 20 20.05 25.72 -21.49
C PHE A 20 20.96 26.40 -20.45
N VAL A 21 20.92 27.73 -20.34
CA VAL A 21 21.80 28.54 -19.46
C VAL A 21 21.18 28.78 -18.09
N PHE A 22 19.84 28.81 -17.98
CA PHE A 22 19.18 28.82 -16.68
C PHE A 22 19.04 27.37 -16.19
N PRO A 23 19.88 26.91 -15.24
CA PRO A 23 19.59 25.64 -14.58
C PRO A 23 18.21 25.78 -13.96
N HIS A 24 17.25 24.98 -14.44
CA HIS A 24 15.99 24.84 -13.73
C HIS A 24 16.34 24.39 -12.31
N GLN A 25 16.19 25.29 -11.34
CA GLN A 25 16.26 24.91 -9.94
C GLN A 25 15.23 23.80 -9.76
N ARG A 26 15.70 22.58 -9.49
CA ARG A 26 14.82 21.48 -9.14
C ARG A 26 14.00 21.98 -7.95
N PRO A 27 12.66 21.83 -7.96
CA PRO A 27 11.84 22.20 -6.82
C PRO A 27 12.47 21.65 -5.53
N SER A 28 12.58 22.48 -4.50
CA SER A 28 13.09 22.03 -3.20
C SER A 28 12.20 20.90 -2.71
N GLU A 29 12.78 19.71 -2.57
CA GLU A 29 12.08 18.46 -2.29
C GLU A 29 11.60 18.45 -0.83
N PRO A 30 10.28 18.48 -0.55
CA PRO A 30 9.82 18.07 0.75
C PRO A 30 9.74 16.53 0.74
N ALA A 31 10.91 15.88 0.70
CA ALA A 31 10.96 14.44 0.95
C ALA A 31 10.41 14.22 2.36
N SER A 32 9.34 13.43 2.49
CA SER A 32 8.91 12.98 3.80
C SER A 32 10.11 12.29 4.45
N THR A 33 10.62 12.83 5.56
CA THR A 33 11.74 12.21 6.29
C THR A 33 11.37 10.85 6.86
N ARG A 34 10.09 10.47 6.81
CA ARG A 34 9.59 9.17 7.24
C ARG A 34 9.66 8.11 6.16
N TYR A 35 9.40 8.46 4.90
CA TYR A 35 9.17 7.48 3.85
C TYR A 35 10.27 7.49 2.81
N SER A 36 10.64 6.31 2.34
CA SER A 36 11.57 6.12 1.23
C SER A 36 10.94 5.24 0.16
N LYS A 37 11.13 5.60 -1.10
CA LYS A 37 10.64 4.81 -2.23
C LYS A 37 11.59 3.65 -2.50
N ILE A 38 11.03 2.48 -2.78
CA ILE A 38 11.77 1.24 -3.01
C ILE A 38 11.36 0.68 -4.37
N SER A 39 12.35 0.36 -5.22
CA SER A 39 12.12 -0.26 -6.53
C SER A 39 11.63 -1.70 -6.40
N LEU A 40 11.21 -2.31 -7.51
CA LEU A 40 10.81 -3.72 -7.56
C LEU A 40 11.91 -4.68 -7.08
N ASN A 41 13.19 -4.29 -7.17
CA ASN A 41 14.32 -5.13 -6.78
C ASN A 41 14.82 -4.83 -5.35
N GLY A 42 14.06 -4.08 -4.54
CA GLY A 42 14.45 -3.76 -3.16
C GLY A 42 15.52 -2.67 -3.03
N LEU A 43 15.70 -1.84 -4.07
CA LEU A 43 16.67 -0.74 -4.05
C LEU A 43 15.99 0.57 -3.64
N PHE A 44 16.65 1.36 -2.79
CA PHE A 44 16.23 2.73 -2.50
C PHE A 44 16.29 3.59 -3.76
N VAL A 45 15.22 4.32 -4.07
CA VAL A 45 15.20 5.29 -5.17
C VAL A 45 15.02 6.71 -4.63
N SER A 46 15.62 7.68 -5.32
CA SER A 46 15.48 9.09 -4.94
C SER A 46 14.01 9.53 -5.03
N PRO A 47 13.56 10.53 -4.26
CA PRO A 47 12.12 10.83 -4.20
C PRO A 47 11.54 11.35 -5.53
N TRP A 48 12.35 11.96 -6.41
CA TRP A 48 12.00 12.32 -7.79
C TRP A 48 12.16 11.19 -8.83
N GLN A 49 12.71 10.04 -8.44
CA GLN A 49 12.96 8.92 -9.34
C GLN A 49 11.86 7.85 -9.20
N GLY A 50 11.44 7.32 -10.34
CA GLY A 50 10.50 6.21 -10.43
C GLY A 50 10.86 5.29 -11.60
N PRO A 51 10.12 4.18 -11.77
CA PRO A 51 9.03 3.73 -10.91
C PRO A 51 9.53 3.17 -9.57
N TRP A 52 8.69 3.24 -8.53
CA TRP A 52 8.88 2.50 -7.27
C TRP A 52 7.73 1.51 -7.10
N SER A 53 7.95 0.44 -6.34
CA SER A 53 6.97 -0.63 -6.10
C SER A 53 6.60 -0.78 -4.63
N CYS A 54 7.44 -0.29 -3.71
CA CYS A 54 7.17 -0.32 -2.27
C CYS A 54 7.58 0.98 -1.58
N ILE A 55 7.09 1.16 -0.35
CA ILE A 55 7.38 2.30 0.50
C ILE A 55 8.00 1.79 1.79
N TYR A 56 9.25 2.15 2.06
CA TYR A 56 9.88 1.86 3.35
C TYR A 56 9.57 2.97 4.35
N ASP A 57 8.98 2.60 5.49
CA ASP A 57 8.70 3.50 6.60
C ASP A 57 9.85 3.47 7.60
N GLN A 58 10.67 4.53 7.59
CA GLN A 58 11.83 4.68 8.44
C GLN A 58 11.49 4.73 9.94
N LYS A 59 10.24 5.11 10.30
CA LYS A 59 9.78 5.19 11.68
C LYS A 59 9.43 3.81 12.24
N THR A 60 8.69 3.00 11.47
CA THR A 60 8.22 1.68 11.92
C THR A 60 9.14 0.54 11.49
N LYS A 61 10.08 0.80 10.57
CA LYS A 61 10.94 -0.20 9.92
C LYS A 61 10.16 -1.24 9.11
N LEU A 62 8.97 -0.84 8.64
CA LEU A 62 8.09 -1.69 7.83
C LEU A 62 8.19 -1.31 6.36
N LEU A 63 8.05 -2.31 5.50
CA LEU A 63 7.91 -2.14 4.06
C LEU A 63 6.42 -2.25 3.69
N TRP A 64 5.91 -1.26 2.98
CA TRP A 64 4.51 -1.18 2.56
C TRP A 64 4.38 -1.42 1.07
N GLU A 65 3.31 -2.11 0.68
CA GLU A 65 2.90 -2.28 -0.70
C GLU A 65 2.52 -0.93 -1.31
N LYS A 66 2.97 -0.66 -2.54
CA LYS A 66 2.37 0.39 -3.36
C LYS A 66 1.29 -0.24 -4.24
N LYS A 67 0.02 0.16 -4.05
CA LYS A 67 -1.07 -0.22 -4.98
C LYS A 67 -0.79 0.27 -6.40
N THR A 68 -1.48 -0.28 -7.38
CA THR A 68 -1.34 0.04 -8.82
C THR A 68 -2.70 0.36 -9.47
N ASP A 69 -2.67 0.82 -10.71
CA ASP A 69 -3.80 1.14 -11.58
C ASP A 69 -3.82 0.27 -12.86
N ASP A 70 -3.21 -0.92 -12.81
CA ASP A 70 -2.91 -1.79 -13.97
C ASP A 70 -3.75 -3.08 -14.04
N GLU A 71 -4.86 -3.16 -13.29
CA GLU A 71 -5.71 -4.36 -13.16
C GLU A 71 -4.99 -5.63 -12.65
N GLY A 72 -3.72 -5.54 -12.25
CA GLY A 72 -2.95 -6.63 -11.68
C GLY A 72 -3.36 -7.00 -10.25
N VAL A 73 -2.64 -7.93 -9.62
CA VAL A 73 -2.92 -8.36 -8.23
C VAL A 73 -2.86 -7.20 -7.23
N HIS A 74 -2.04 -6.19 -7.52
CA HIS A 74 -1.84 -4.99 -6.72
C HIS A 74 -2.78 -3.84 -7.06
N HIS A 75 -3.79 -4.05 -7.92
CA HIS A 75 -4.71 -3.00 -8.35
C HIS A 75 -5.49 -2.39 -7.18
N ALA A 76 -5.61 -1.07 -7.18
CA ALA A 76 -6.19 -0.29 -6.08
C ALA A 76 -7.70 -0.46 -5.91
N ASN A 77 -8.43 -0.73 -7.00
CA ASN A 77 -9.88 -0.90 -6.95
C ASN A 77 -10.30 -2.31 -6.49
N TRP A 78 -9.36 -3.24 -6.30
CA TRP A 78 -9.70 -4.56 -5.76
C TRP A 78 -10.07 -4.48 -4.28
N THR A 79 -11.14 -5.19 -3.96
CA THR A 79 -11.63 -5.34 -2.59
C THR A 79 -11.65 -6.82 -2.24
N TYR A 80 -11.43 -7.11 -0.96
CA TYR A 80 -11.22 -8.47 -0.50
C TYR A 80 -12.14 -8.82 0.66
N SER A 81 -12.59 -10.07 0.73
CA SER A 81 -13.11 -10.63 1.98
C SER A 81 -11.98 -10.80 2.97
N TRP A 82 -12.28 -10.67 4.26
CA TRP A 82 -11.31 -10.97 5.28
C TRP A 82 -11.20 -12.48 5.48
N LEU A 83 -10.03 -13.04 5.15
CA LEU A 83 -9.65 -14.43 5.36
C LEU A 83 -8.16 -14.52 5.65
N ILE A 84 -7.81 -15.13 6.78
CA ILE A 84 -6.42 -15.37 7.17
C ILE A 84 -6.25 -16.82 7.57
N ASN A 85 -5.15 -17.41 7.13
CA ASN A 85 -4.65 -18.69 7.58
C ASN A 85 -3.73 -18.49 8.81
N SER A 86 -4.09 -19.04 9.97
CA SER A 86 -3.12 -19.28 11.07
C SER A 86 -2.44 -20.64 10.81
N ASN A 87 -1.11 -20.82 10.59
CA ASN A 87 0.07 -20.07 11.04
C ASN A 87 1.43 -20.58 10.42
N PRO A 88 2.54 -19.79 10.42
CA PRO A 88 3.81 -20.25 11.03
C PRO A 88 4.49 -19.29 12.07
N PHE A 89 3.90 -18.17 12.49
CA PHE A 89 4.56 -17.22 13.43
C PHE A 89 3.78 -16.79 14.70
N GLU A 90 2.68 -17.47 15.04
CA GLU A 90 2.02 -17.43 16.36
C GLU A 90 2.96 -18.04 17.43
N SER A 91 3.87 -17.24 18.00
CA SER A 91 4.64 -17.61 19.20
C SER A 91 3.97 -17.17 20.51
N ASP A 92 2.86 -16.44 20.45
CA ASP A 92 2.31 -15.77 21.64
C ASP A 92 0.92 -16.31 22.03
N LEU A 93 0.78 -17.62 22.23
CA LEU A 93 -0.08 -18.17 23.30
C LEU A 93 0.11 -19.69 23.45
N LYS A 94 0.33 -20.13 24.69
CA LYS A 94 0.40 -21.54 25.11
C LYS A 94 -0.85 -22.30 24.67
N SER A 95 -0.79 -22.99 23.53
CA SER A 95 -1.74 -24.06 23.20
C SER A 95 -1.01 -25.39 23.31
N THR A 96 -1.15 -26.03 24.47
CA THR A 96 -0.88 -27.46 24.59
C THR A 96 -1.83 -28.20 23.65
N GLN A 97 -1.23 -28.82 22.64
CA GLN A 97 -1.80 -29.88 21.80
C GLN A 97 -2.71 -29.41 20.65
N MET A 98 -2.09 -28.99 19.53
CA MET A 98 -2.73 -29.01 18.21
C MET A 98 -2.11 -30.12 17.34
N PRO A 99 -2.92 -30.92 16.60
CA PRO A 99 -2.39 -31.90 15.68
C PRO A 99 -1.61 -31.23 14.54
N LYS A 100 -0.49 -31.85 14.16
CA LYS A 100 0.33 -31.44 13.01
C LYS A 100 -0.50 -31.58 11.72
N GLY A 101 -1.00 -30.48 11.16
CA GLY A 101 -1.61 -30.46 9.83
C GLY A 101 -2.91 -29.68 9.62
N THR A 102 -3.50 -29.02 10.64
CA THR A 102 -4.69 -28.19 10.42
C THR A 102 -4.33 -26.70 10.38
N THR A 103 -4.19 -26.12 9.19
CA THR A 103 -4.19 -24.67 9.01
C THR A 103 -5.54 -24.15 9.50
N LYS A 104 -5.53 -23.34 10.57
CA LYS A 104 -6.77 -22.77 11.07
C LYS A 104 -7.12 -21.57 10.19
N ILE A 105 -8.06 -21.80 9.28
CA ILE A 105 -8.63 -20.76 8.42
C ILE A 105 -9.67 -19.99 9.25
N GLN A 106 -9.59 -18.67 9.22
CA GLN A 106 -10.58 -17.80 9.85
C GLN A 106 -10.98 -16.72 8.87
N GLY A 107 -12.28 -16.49 8.70
CA GLY A 107 -12.79 -15.47 7.80
C GLY A 107 -14.02 -15.92 7.03
N ALA A 108 -14.32 -15.19 5.97
CA ALA A 108 -15.27 -15.57 4.93
C ALA A 108 -14.51 -15.67 3.61
N SER A 109 -14.89 -16.61 2.76
CA SER A 109 -14.26 -16.79 1.45
C SER A 109 -15.17 -16.30 0.34
N ASN A 110 -14.58 -15.78 -0.73
CA ASN A 110 -15.25 -15.39 -1.97
C ASN A 110 -16.37 -14.37 -1.77
N LYS A 111 -16.04 -13.26 -1.10
CA LYS A 111 -16.90 -12.09 -0.86
C LYS A 111 -16.25 -10.76 -1.27
N GLY A 112 -15.02 -10.78 -1.76
CA GLY A 112 -14.37 -9.63 -2.38
C GLY A 112 -14.82 -9.39 -3.82
N ASP A 113 -14.28 -8.33 -4.42
CA ASP A 113 -14.43 -8.01 -5.84
C ASP A 113 -13.04 -7.71 -6.43
N CYS A 114 -12.55 -8.66 -7.22
CA CYS A 114 -11.32 -8.58 -7.97
C CYS A 114 -11.49 -9.40 -9.26
N HIS A 115 -10.90 -8.95 -10.36
CA HIS A 115 -11.03 -9.61 -11.67
C HIS A 115 -9.80 -10.49 -11.97
N LEU A 116 -9.36 -11.27 -10.97
CA LEU A 116 -8.18 -12.12 -11.06
C LEU A 116 -8.57 -13.56 -11.38
N VAL A 117 -8.03 -14.09 -12.49
CA VAL A 117 -8.31 -15.48 -12.90
C VAL A 117 -7.77 -16.45 -11.85
N GLY A 118 -8.65 -17.29 -11.29
CA GLY A 118 -8.28 -18.36 -10.36
C GLY A 118 -8.12 -17.93 -8.90
N GLN A 119 -8.46 -16.68 -8.54
CA GLN A 119 -8.48 -16.22 -7.15
C GLN A 119 -9.91 -16.00 -6.64
N GLN A 120 -10.10 -16.08 -5.33
CA GLN A 120 -11.40 -15.89 -4.67
C GLN A 120 -11.53 -14.48 -4.07
N CYS A 121 -10.59 -13.58 -4.35
CA CYS A 121 -10.59 -12.22 -3.82
C CYS A 121 -10.67 -12.20 -2.29
N ASP A 122 -9.92 -13.09 -1.66
CA ASP A 122 -9.75 -13.14 -0.22
C ASP A 122 -8.41 -12.49 0.19
N THR A 123 -8.32 -11.91 1.38
CA THR A 123 -7.07 -11.26 1.83
C THR A 123 -5.87 -12.21 1.82
N GLN A 124 -6.10 -13.51 2.01
CA GLN A 124 -5.05 -14.53 1.93
C GLN A 124 -4.57 -14.75 0.49
N ASP A 125 -5.44 -14.67 -0.52
CA ASP A 125 -5.04 -14.83 -1.92
C ASP A 125 -4.05 -13.74 -2.34
N LEU A 126 -4.31 -12.49 -1.93
CA LEU A 126 -3.41 -11.36 -2.15
C LEU A 126 -2.07 -11.58 -1.43
N VAL A 127 -2.10 -11.98 -0.16
CA VAL A 127 -0.89 -12.29 0.63
C VAL A 127 -0.04 -13.38 -0.05
N ASP A 128 -0.67 -14.47 -0.47
CA ASP A 128 0.03 -15.60 -1.09
C ASP A 128 0.62 -15.21 -2.45
N ALA A 129 -0.14 -14.47 -3.27
CA ALA A 129 0.34 -13.97 -4.56
C ALA A 129 1.53 -13.02 -4.41
N THR A 130 1.47 -12.07 -3.48
CA THR A 130 2.57 -11.11 -3.24
C THR A 130 3.82 -11.79 -2.69
N ASN A 131 3.67 -12.80 -1.82
CA ASN A 131 4.81 -13.59 -1.32
C ASN A 131 5.43 -14.46 -2.41
N ASN A 132 4.63 -15.00 -3.33
CA ASN A 132 5.13 -15.73 -4.50
C ASN A 132 5.86 -14.81 -5.49
N GLU A 133 5.37 -13.58 -5.67
CA GLU A 133 6.06 -12.54 -6.47
C GLU A 133 7.37 -12.08 -5.83
N GLN A 134 7.48 -12.20 -4.50
CA GLN A 134 8.57 -11.60 -3.72
C GLN A 134 8.66 -10.09 -3.95
N LEU A 135 7.52 -9.40 -3.90
CA LEU A 135 7.45 -7.96 -4.20
C LEU A 135 8.53 -7.19 -3.42
N CYS A 136 9.36 -6.43 -4.15
CA CYS A 136 10.49 -5.67 -3.61
C CYS A 136 11.60 -6.50 -2.93
N GLY A 137 11.65 -7.81 -3.20
CA GLY A 137 12.57 -8.77 -2.58
C GLY A 137 12.08 -9.37 -1.27
N ALA A 138 10.90 -8.95 -0.77
CA ALA A 138 10.35 -9.41 0.50
C ALA A 138 9.48 -10.66 0.34
N THR A 139 9.59 -11.59 1.30
CA THR A 139 8.90 -12.89 1.27
C THR A 139 7.90 -13.07 2.42
N ARG A 140 7.72 -12.04 3.25
CA ARG A 140 6.89 -12.06 4.47
C ARG A 140 5.83 -10.96 4.48
N TRP A 141 5.17 -10.78 3.35
CA TRP A 141 3.99 -9.93 3.24
C TRP A 141 2.83 -10.50 4.04
N ARG A 142 2.11 -9.61 4.71
CA ARG A 142 0.94 -9.91 5.53
C ARG A 142 -0.01 -8.73 5.55
N LEU A 143 -1.23 -8.98 6.03
CA LEU A 143 -2.09 -7.88 6.46
C LEU A 143 -1.44 -7.09 7.61
N PRO A 144 -1.56 -5.75 7.61
CA PRO A 144 -1.11 -4.92 8.72
C PRO A 144 -2.02 -5.11 9.92
N THR A 145 -1.48 -4.96 11.13
CA THR A 145 -2.29 -4.78 12.33
C THR A 145 -3.02 -3.44 12.28
N TYR A 146 -4.05 -3.27 13.12
CA TYR A 146 -4.79 -2.01 13.20
C TYR A 146 -3.87 -0.84 13.55
N HIS A 147 -2.91 -1.05 14.46
CA HIS A 147 -1.98 -0.02 14.88
C HIS A 147 -0.99 0.35 13.78
N GLU A 148 -0.48 -0.60 13.01
CA GLU A 148 0.39 -0.33 11.86
C GLU A 148 -0.34 0.47 10.79
N LEU A 149 -1.55 0.05 10.41
CA LEU A 149 -2.34 0.72 9.39
C LEU A 149 -2.82 2.12 9.83
N ASN A 150 -3.18 2.28 11.10
CA ASN A 150 -3.49 3.60 11.65
C ASN A 150 -2.25 4.51 11.74
N SER A 151 -1.04 3.93 11.84
CA SER A 151 0.19 4.72 11.94
C SER A 151 0.55 5.49 10.67
N ILE A 152 0.04 5.09 9.50
CA ILE A 152 0.32 5.74 8.22
C ILE A 152 -0.72 6.80 7.84
N ARG A 153 -1.79 6.96 8.65
CA ARG A 153 -2.74 8.07 8.49
C ARG A 153 -2.07 9.42 8.76
N THR A 154 -2.42 10.42 7.98
CA THR A 154 -1.97 11.81 8.15
C THR A 154 -3.14 12.73 8.49
N SER A 155 -2.86 13.78 9.28
CA SER A 155 -3.80 14.87 9.53
C SER A 155 -3.88 15.87 8.37
N ARG A 156 -2.93 15.80 7.42
CA ARG A 156 -2.93 16.62 6.21
C ARG A 156 -4.02 16.14 5.26
N HIS A 157 -5.22 16.67 5.44
CA HIS A 157 -6.36 16.34 4.60
C HIS A 157 -6.39 17.23 3.36
N ARG A 158 -6.25 16.64 2.16
CA ARG A 158 -6.70 17.29 0.92
C ARG A 158 -8.11 16.80 0.62
N ILE A 159 -9.04 17.73 0.41
CA ILE A 159 -10.45 17.41 0.14
C ILE A 159 -10.54 16.42 -1.03
N GLY A 160 -11.29 15.34 -0.84
CA GLY A 160 -11.49 14.30 -1.87
C GLY A 160 -10.38 13.26 -1.97
N THR A 161 -9.34 13.32 -1.13
CA THR A 161 -8.25 12.33 -1.12
C THR A 161 -8.24 11.52 0.18
N ALA A 162 -7.63 10.34 0.12
CA ALA A 162 -7.38 9.52 1.31
C ALA A 162 -6.50 10.28 2.33
N THR A 163 -6.74 10.06 3.63
CA THR A 163 -5.98 10.64 4.75
C THR A 163 -4.63 9.96 4.94
N ILE A 164 -3.81 9.92 3.89
CA ILE A 164 -2.47 9.33 3.85
C ILE A 164 -1.51 10.23 3.05
N ASP A 165 -0.19 10.00 3.16
CA ASP A 165 0.82 10.71 2.38
C ASP A 165 0.80 10.26 0.90
N THR A 166 -0.04 10.91 0.10
CA THR A 166 -0.31 10.52 -1.30
C THR A 166 0.92 10.61 -2.22
N ASP A 167 1.97 11.32 -1.82
CA ASP A 167 3.21 11.41 -2.61
C ASP A 167 3.99 10.07 -2.60
N PHE A 168 3.71 9.22 -1.60
CA PHE A 168 4.25 7.86 -1.45
C PHE A 168 3.20 6.77 -1.70
N PHE A 169 1.94 7.06 -1.37
CA PHE A 169 0.80 6.16 -1.49
C PHE A 169 -0.23 6.67 -2.53
N PRO A 170 0.15 6.79 -3.81
CA PRO A 170 -0.64 7.54 -4.80
C PRO A 170 -1.98 6.90 -5.15
N PHE A 171 -2.11 5.59 -4.95
CA PHE A 171 -3.29 4.82 -5.36
C PHE A 171 -4.10 4.31 -4.17
N ILE A 172 -3.86 4.82 -2.96
CA ILE A 172 -4.72 4.52 -1.82
C ILE A 172 -6.00 5.34 -1.94
N LEU A 173 -7.11 4.64 -2.12
CA LEU A 173 -8.45 5.21 -2.22
C LEU A 173 -9.04 5.56 -0.86
N SER A 174 -10.01 6.47 -0.86
CA SER A 174 -10.83 6.80 0.30
C SER A 174 -11.78 5.64 0.62
N GLY A 175 -11.64 5.03 1.80
CA GLY A 175 -12.51 3.94 2.23
C GLY A 175 -11.95 3.15 3.40
N ASP A 176 -12.57 2.01 3.69
CA ASP A 176 -12.16 1.09 4.74
C ASP A 176 -11.10 0.12 4.24
N TYR A 177 -10.01 -0.02 5.00
CA TYR A 177 -8.94 -0.97 4.72
C TYR A 177 -8.87 -2.01 5.83
N TRP A 178 -8.78 -3.28 5.43
CA TRP A 178 -8.68 -4.39 6.37
C TRP A 178 -7.38 -4.35 7.18
N SER A 179 -7.49 -4.63 8.48
CA SER A 179 -6.34 -5.01 9.31
C SER A 179 -6.44 -6.49 9.72
N ALA A 180 -5.33 -7.08 10.14
CA ALA A 180 -5.29 -8.43 10.73
C ALA A 180 -5.94 -8.53 12.12
N THR A 181 -6.41 -7.41 12.69
CA THR A 181 -6.91 -7.35 14.08
C THR A 181 -8.32 -7.94 14.15
N LYS A 182 -8.42 -9.13 14.71
CA LYS A 182 -9.69 -9.87 14.88
C LYS A 182 -10.54 -9.19 15.95
N GLU A 183 -11.85 -9.13 15.70
CA GLU A 183 -12.83 -8.53 16.60
C GLU A 183 -13.94 -9.53 16.93
N PRO A 184 -14.14 -9.89 18.22
CA PRO A 184 -15.21 -10.78 18.64
C PRO A 184 -16.57 -10.07 18.75
N LYS A 185 -16.58 -8.73 18.80
CA LYS A 185 -17.78 -7.91 18.89
C LYS A 185 -17.75 -6.85 17.80
N LEU A 186 -18.77 -6.86 16.96
CA LEU A 186 -18.89 -5.90 15.88
C LEU A 186 -19.63 -4.64 16.32
N ASP A 187 -19.59 -3.61 15.46
CA ASP A 187 -20.37 -2.40 15.67
C ASP A 187 -21.87 -2.70 15.60
N ALA A 188 -22.69 -1.84 16.21
CA ALA A 188 -24.12 -2.10 16.39
C ALA A 188 -24.86 -2.37 15.06
N ILE A 189 -24.45 -1.67 13.98
CA ILE A 189 -24.98 -1.86 12.62
C ILE A 189 -24.72 -3.27 12.07
N TYR A 190 -23.73 -3.97 12.61
CA TYR A 190 -23.35 -5.33 12.25
C TYR A 190 -23.62 -6.36 13.35
N SER A 191 -24.40 -6.00 14.37
CA SER A 191 -24.68 -6.86 15.54
C SER A 191 -25.25 -8.24 15.21
N ARG A 192 -25.88 -8.40 14.03
CA ARG A 192 -26.40 -9.68 13.53
C ARG A 192 -25.34 -10.60 12.94
N HIS A 193 -24.16 -10.05 12.65
CA HIS A 193 -23.02 -10.79 12.14
C HIS A 193 -22.11 -11.15 13.32
N GLY A 194 -21.61 -12.38 13.35
CA GLY A 194 -20.90 -12.92 14.51
C GLY A 194 -19.58 -12.20 14.82
N LYS A 195 -18.50 -12.61 14.13
CA LYS A 195 -17.15 -12.07 14.33
C LYS A 195 -16.67 -11.36 13.07
N GLY A 196 -15.59 -10.61 13.20
CA GLY A 196 -15.04 -9.83 12.12
C GLY A 196 -13.63 -9.33 12.41
N ALA A 197 -13.26 -8.25 11.76
CA ALA A 197 -11.97 -7.60 11.94
C ALA A 197 -12.12 -6.09 11.94
N ARG A 198 -11.13 -5.42 12.52
CA ARG A 198 -11.07 -3.97 12.56
C ARG A 198 -10.55 -3.43 11.23
N SER A 199 -11.21 -2.42 10.69
CA SER A 199 -10.75 -1.64 9.55
C SER A 199 -10.10 -0.32 10.00
N VAL A 200 -9.36 0.31 9.10
CA VAL A 200 -8.95 1.71 9.20
C VAL A 200 -9.58 2.48 8.05
N ASN A 201 -10.28 3.57 8.36
CA ASN A 201 -10.97 4.38 7.36
C ASN A 201 -10.09 5.58 6.93
N PHE A 202 -9.64 5.56 5.68
CA PHE A 202 -8.84 6.66 5.10
C PHE A 202 -9.67 7.82 4.54
N PHE A 203 -10.99 7.84 4.72
CA PHE A 203 -11.82 8.97 4.27
C PHE A 203 -12.07 9.97 5.40
N ASN A 204 -12.65 9.50 6.51
CA ASN A 204 -13.17 10.35 7.58
C ASN A 204 -12.72 9.91 8.98
N ASN A 205 -11.78 8.97 9.08
CA ASN A 205 -11.25 8.46 10.34
C ASN A 205 -12.26 7.70 11.21
N ASN A 206 -13.44 7.36 10.69
CA ASN A 206 -14.44 6.55 11.36
C ASN A 206 -14.17 5.06 11.13
N ASP A 207 -13.22 4.52 11.87
CA ASP A 207 -12.82 3.12 11.80
C ASP A 207 -13.97 2.19 12.24
N LEU A 208 -14.19 1.08 11.53
CA LEU A 208 -15.28 0.14 11.79
C LEU A 208 -14.76 -1.25 12.19
N ARG A 209 -15.60 -2.00 12.90
CA ARG A 209 -15.45 -3.44 13.12
C ARG A 209 -16.38 -4.14 12.15
N LEU A 210 -15.83 -4.52 11.00
CA LEU A 210 -16.57 -5.05 9.88
C LEU A 210 -16.69 -6.59 9.99
N PRO A 211 -17.84 -7.19 9.59
CA PRO A 211 -17.97 -8.64 9.42
C PRO A 211 -16.95 -9.19 8.42
N TYR A 212 -16.45 -10.40 8.62
CA TYR A 212 -15.46 -11.00 7.68
C TYR A 212 -15.94 -11.08 6.23
N GLN A 213 -17.24 -11.16 6.03
CA GLN A 213 -17.89 -11.25 4.72
C GLN A 213 -18.01 -9.92 3.96
N ASN A 214 -17.63 -8.79 4.56
CA ASN A 214 -17.62 -7.53 3.85
C ASN A 214 -16.44 -7.50 2.86
N ALA A 215 -16.64 -6.82 1.73
CA ALA A 215 -15.53 -6.43 0.86
C ALA A 215 -14.94 -5.11 1.38
N ALA A 216 -13.62 -5.05 1.55
CA ALA A 216 -12.92 -3.80 1.87
C ALA A 216 -11.55 -3.77 1.17
N PHE A 217 -10.93 -2.59 1.11
CA PHE A 217 -9.62 -2.43 0.50
C PHE A 217 -8.53 -3.10 1.35
N VAL A 218 -7.38 -3.35 0.71
CA VAL A 218 -6.22 -3.95 1.37
C VAL A 218 -4.94 -3.28 0.88
N ILE A 219 -4.04 -3.03 1.82
CA ILE A 219 -2.63 -2.73 1.58
C ILE A 219 -1.83 -3.68 2.47
N LEU A 220 -0.83 -4.35 1.91
CA LEU A 220 0.03 -5.26 2.66
C LEU A 220 1.24 -4.55 3.28
N VAL A 221 1.79 -5.21 4.29
CA VAL A 221 3.01 -4.80 4.96
C VAL A 221 3.95 -6.00 5.16
N SER A 222 5.24 -5.74 5.21
CA SER A 222 6.29 -6.73 5.51
C SER A 222 7.27 -6.19 6.55
N ASP A 223 7.72 -7.07 7.45
CA ASP A 223 8.83 -6.85 8.36
C ASP A 223 10.18 -7.35 7.80
N ASP A 224 10.15 -8.11 6.70
CA ASP A 224 11.33 -8.53 5.94
C ASP A 224 11.88 -7.34 5.16
N THR A 225 12.87 -6.67 5.74
CA THR A 225 13.51 -5.46 5.19
C THR A 225 15.04 -5.57 5.14
N SER A 226 15.59 -6.71 5.57
CA SER A 226 17.04 -6.91 5.69
C SER A 226 17.79 -6.96 4.35
N HIS A 227 17.08 -7.25 3.27
CA HIS A 227 17.60 -7.33 1.91
C HIS A 227 17.64 -5.97 1.18
N LEU A 228 17.02 -4.93 1.75
CA LEU A 228 16.94 -3.62 1.10
C LEU A 228 18.34 -2.98 1.00
N THR A 229 18.68 -2.49 -0.19
CA THR A 229 20.04 -2.02 -0.49
C THR A 229 20.04 -0.56 -0.96
N ILE A 230 20.97 0.23 -0.44
CA ILE A 230 21.22 1.61 -0.87
C ILE A 230 22.12 1.58 -2.10
N THR A 231 21.67 2.20 -3.20
CA THR A 231 22.55 2.52 -4.33
C THR A 231 23.30 3.81 -4.05
N TYR A 232 24.63 3.76 -4.06
CA TYR A 232 25.52 4.93 -4.02
C TYR A 232 25.73 5.49 -5.42
#